data_AF-A0A1Z4QCZ0-F1
#
_entry.id   AF-A0A1Z4QCZ0-F1
#
_cell.length_a   1.000
_cell.length_b   1.000
_cell.length_c   1.000
_cell.angle_alpha   90.00
_cell.angle_beta   90.00
_cell.angle_gamma   90.00
#
_symmetry.space_group_name_H-M   'P 1'
#
loop_
_entity.id
_entity.type
_entity.pdbx_description
1 polymer ?
#
loop_
_entity_poly.entity_id
_entity_poly.type
_entity_poly.pdbx_seq_one_letter_code
_entity_poly.pdbx_strand_id
1 'polypeptide(L)' 'MTKENITFRIDSSKKAALDKIAAGMKRDRSYILNEAIAAYLEMYQWQIAEIQKGITEADAGDFATDEEVKAIFARLINAN' A
#
# COMPACT_ATOMS: atom_id res chain seq x y z
N MET A 1 17.41 -13.78 -9.44
CA MET A 1 17.66 -13.33 -8.05
C MET A 1 17.91 -14.53 -7.17
N THR A 2 18.80 -14.41 -6.20
CA THR A 2 19.01 -15.41 -5.14
C THR A 2 17.81 -15.43 -4.20
N LYS A 3 17.40 -16.62 -3.76
CA LYS A 3 16.35 -16.78 -2.74
C LYS A 3 17.01 -16.84 -1.37
N GLU A 4 16.46 -16.10 -0.42
CA GLU A 4 16.91 -16.09 0.97
C GLU A 4 15.79 -16.58 1.89
N ASN A 5 16.17 -17.22 3.00
CA ASN A 5 15.21 -17.76 3.97
C ASN A 5 15.05 -16.80 5.14
N ILE A 6 13.80 -16.44 5.44
CA ILE A 6 13.43 -15.62 6.59
C ILE A 6 12.54 -16.47 7.51
N THR A 7 12.85 -16.50 8.81
CA THR A 7 12.04 -17.18 9.83
C THR A 7 11.36 -16.16 10.72
N PHE A 8 10.05 -16.26 10.88
CA PHE A 8 9.26 -15.36 11.73
C PHE A 8 8.17 -16.13 12.46
N ARG A 9 7.69 -15.55 13.55
CA ARG A 9 6.62 -16.15 14.37
C ARG A 9 5.28 -15.54 13.99
N ILE A 10 4.28 -16.40 13.89
CA ILE A 10 2.87 -16.03 13.75
C ILE A 10 2.05 -16.86 14.72
N ASP A 11 0.90 -16.34 15.12
CA ASP A 11 -0.07 -17.13 15.86
C ASP A 11 -0.62 -18.27 14.99
N SER A 12 -1.05 -19.35 15.65
CA SER A 12 -1.55 -20.56 15.00
C SER A 12 -2.78 -20.30 14.12
N SER A 13 -3.60 -19.31 14.47
CA SER A 13 -4.80 -18.96 13.73
C SER A 13 -4.46 -18.37 12.34
N LYS A 14 -3.48 -17.46 12.28
CA LYS A 14 -2.95 -16.93 11.01
C LYS A 14 -2.33 -18.02 10.15
N LYS A 15 -1.56 -18.94 10.75
CA LYS A 15 -1.01 -20.08 10.01
C LYS A 15 -2.14 -20.90 9.36
N ALA A 16 -3.19 -21.23 10.11
CA ALA A 16 -4.31 -22.00 9.60
C ALA A 16 -5.08 -21.27 8.48
N ALA A 17 -5.21 -19.95 8.57
CA ALA A 17 -5.80 -19.14 7.50
C ALA A 17 -4.95 -19.19 6.22
N LEU A 18 -3.63 -19.03 6.33
CA LEU A 18 -2.70 -19.13 5.20
C LEU A 18 -2.75 -20.51 4.54
N ASP A 19 -2.83 -21.59 5.34
CA ASP A 19 -2.96 -22.96 4.82
C ASP A 19 -4.24 -23.14 3.98
N LYS A 20 -5.36 -22.55 4.41
CA LYS A 20 -6.64 -22.60 3.66
C LYS A 20 -6.56 -21.84 2.33
N ILE A 21 -5.95 -20.65 2.33
CA ILE A 21 -5.77 -19.85 1.10
C ILE A 21 -4.88 -20.61 0.11
N ALA A 22 -3.74 -21.12 0.57
CA ALA A 22 -2.80 -21.88 -0.23
C ALA A 22 -3.48 -23.10 -0.89
N ALA A 23 -4.27 -23.85 -0.10
CA ALA A 23 -5.03 -25.00 -0.60
C ALA A 23 -6.05 -24.60 -1.68
N GLY A 24 -6.81 -23.53 -1.46
CA GLY A 24 -7.79 -23.02 -2.43
C GLY A 24 -7.14 -22.58 -3.76
N MET A 25 -5.92 -22.05 -3.70
CA MET A 25 -5.17 -21.60 -4.87
C MET A 25 -4.30 -22.70 -5.51
N LYS A 26 -4.26 -23.91 -4.93
CA LYS A 26 -3.34 -25.00 -5.31
C LYS A 26 -1.87 -24.55 -5.34
N ARG A 27 -1.48 -23.76 -4.34
CA ARG A 27 -0.12 -23.24 -4.16
C ARG A 27 0.43 -23.63 -2.78
N ASP A 28 1.72 -23.45 -2.58
CA ASP A 28 2.34 -23.59 -1.26
C ASP A 28 2.20 -22.30 -0.44
N ARG A 29 2.49 -22.39 0.86
CA ARG A 29 2.50 -21.22 1.74
C ARG A 29 3.53 -20.18 1.33
N SER A 30 4.66 -20.60 0.78
CA SER A 30 5.74 -19.70 0.36
C SER A 30 5.24 -18.75 -0.74
N TYR A 31 4.47 -19.24 -1.70
CA TYR A 31 3.83 -18.42 -2.72
C TYR A 31 2.93 -17.35 -2.09
N ILE A 32 2.00 -17.75 -1.21
CA ILE A 32 1.08 -16.81 -0.56
C ILE A 32 1.83 -15.75 0.27
N LEU A 33 2.88 -16.15 0.98
CA LEU A 33 3.70 -15.23 1.76
C LEU A 33 4.48 -14.25 0.88
N ASN A 34 5.02 -14.70 -0.27
CA ASN A 34 5.69 -13.80 -1.20
C ASN A 34 4.72 -12.80 -1.82
N GLU A 35 3.52 -13.22 -2.22
CA GLU A 35 2.49 -12.31 -2.74
C GLU A 35 2.08 -11.27 -1.70
N ALA A 36 1.86 -11.71 -0.45
CA ALA A 36 1.51 -10.80 0.64
C ALA A 36 2.62 -9.79 0.94
N ILE A 37 3.88 -10.23 0.94
CA ILE A 37 5.04 -9.34 1.13
C ILE A 37 5.18 -8.37 -0.04
N ALA A 38 5.02 -8.84 -1.28
CA ALA A 38 5.11 -7.99 -2.47
C ALA A 38 4.06 -6.86 -2.43
N ALA A 39 2.79 -7.21 -2.16
CA ALA A 39 1.72 -6.23 -2.03
C ALA A 39 1.97 -5.23 -0.89
N TYR A 40 2.50 -5.70 0.24
CA TYR A 40 2.83 -4.83 1.37
C TYR A 40 3.98 -3.87 1.01
N LEU A 41 5.04 -4.37 0.39
CA LEU A 41 6.18 -3.55 -0.04
C LEU A 41 5.78 -2.51 -1.08
N GLU A 42 5.00 -2.90 -2.09
CA GLU A 42 4.49 -1.98 -3.12
C GLU A 42 3.68 -0.83 -2.49
N MET A 43 2.74 -1.17 -1.61
CA MET A 43 1.92 -0.18 -0.91
C MET A 43 2.77 0.81 -0.12
N TYR A 44 3.71 0.34 0.70
CA TYR A 44 4.54 1.23 1.51
C TYR A 44 5.55 2.03 0.70
N GLN A 45 6.12 1.45 -0.36
CA GLN A 45 7.04 2.18 -1.23
C GLN A 45 6.34 3.34 -1.94
N TRP A 46 5.15 3.12 -2.48
CA TRP A 46 4.35 4.19 -3.07
C TRP A 46 3.99 5.27 -2.03
N GLN A 47 3.52 4.88 -0.85
CA GLN A 47 3.17 5.83 0.21
C GLN A 47 4.36 6.70 0.64
N ILE A 48 5.52 6.08 0.87
CA ILE A 48 6.73 6.80 1.26
C ILE A 48 7.15 7.77 0.15
N ALA A 49 7.12 7.33 -1.11
CA ALA A 49 7.45 8.17 -2.24
C ALA A 49 6.52 9.39 -2.36
N GLU A 50 5.20 9.18 -2.23
CA GLU A 50 4.23 10.27 -2.35
C GLU A 50 4.32 11.25 -1.17
N ILE A 51 4.58 10.75 0.04
CA ILE A 51 4.83 11.62 1.21
C ILE A 51 6.07 12.49 0.97
N GLN A 52 7.18 11.89 0.52
CA GLN A 52 8.40 12.64 0.27
C GLN A 52 8.23 13.68 -0.84
N LYS A 53 7.46 13.34 -1.87
CA LYS A 53 7.10 14.25 -2.95
C LYS A 53 6.27 15.43 -2.42
N GLY A 54 5.20 15.16 -1.65
CA GLY A 54 4.37 16.21 -1.07
C GLY A 54 5.14 17.14 -0.11
N ILE A 55 6.10 16.62 0.65
CA ILE A 55 7.01 17.45 1.46
C ILE A 55 7.85 18.36 0.56
N THR A 56 8.37 17.84 -0.55
CA THR A 56 9.19 18.62 -1.49
C THR A 56 8.38 19.73 -2.16
N GLU A 57 7.14 19.44 -2.56
CA GLU A 57 6.21 20.42 -3.13
C GLU A 57 5.87 21.51 -2.10
N ALA A 58 5.58 21.11 -0.85
CA ALA A 58 5.31 22.04 0.25
C ALA A 58 6.51 22.95 0.57
N ASP A 59 7.72 22.39 0.62
CA ASP A 59 8.95 23.16 0.84
C ASP A 59 9.24 24.14 -0.32
N ALA A 60 8.80 23.80 -1.53
CA ALA A 60 8.86 24.68 -2.70
C ALA A 60 7.72 25.72 -2.75
N GLY A 61 6.76 25.66 -1.82
CA GLY A 61 5.58 26.53 -1.80
C GLY A 61 4.56 26.20 -2.89
N ASP A 62 4.61 25.00 -3.48
CA ASP A 62 3.70 24.53 -4.52
C ASP A 62 2.35 24.11 -3.94
N PHE A 63 1.62 25.12 -3.47
CA PHE A 63 0.27 24.97 -2.95
C PHE A 63 -0.73 25.57 -3.93
N ALA A 64 -1.93 24.99 -3.96
CA ALA A 64 -3.05 25.59 -4.65
C ALA A 64 -3.38 26.96 -4.04
N THR A 65 -3.79 27.88 -4.89
CA THR A 65 -4.30 29.20 -4.50
C THR A 65 -5.68 29.09 -3.87
N ASP A 66 -6.07 30.12 -3.10
CA ASP A 66 -7.40 30.20 -2.50
C ASP A 66 -8.53 30.09 -3.54
N GLU A 67 -8.32 30.67 -4.74
CA GLU A 67 -9.26 30.62 -5.86
C GLU A 67 -9.44 29.20 -6.40
N GLU A 68 -8.34 28.46 -6.58
CA GLU A 68 -8.36 27.07 -7.05
C GLU A 68 -9.07 26.16 -6.03
N VAL A 69 -8.78 26.35 -4.75
CA VAL A 69 -9.44 25.62 -3.66
C VAL A 69 -10.95 25.89 -3.68
N LYS A 70 -11.38 27.16 -3.76
CA LYS A 70 -12.80 27.55 -3.85
C LYS A 70 -13.49 26.91 -5.06
N ALA A 71 -12.84 26.93 -6.22
CA ALA A 71 -13.39 26.35 -7.45
C ALA A 71 -13.63 24.83 -7.33
N ILE A 72 -12.70 24.09 -6.73
CA ILE A 72 -12.84 22.65 -6.50
C ILE A 72 -13.97 22.35 -5.51
N PHE A 73 -14.06 23.08 -4.39
CA PHE A 73 -15.15 22.89 -3.42
C PHE A 73 -16.52 23.16 -4.05
N ALA A 74 -16.66 24.24 -4.82
CA ALA A 74 -17.91 24.51 -5.53
C ALA A 74 -18.29 23.37 -6.49
N ARG A 75 -17.32 22.81 -7.22
CA ARG A 75 -17.56 21.66 -8.11
C ARG A 75 -18.01 20.41 -7.35
N LEU A 76 -17.36 20.08 -6.24
CA LEU A 76 -17.65 18.86 -5.47
C LEU A 76 -18.97 18.95 -4.71
N ILE A 77 -19.35 20.14 -4.25
CA ILE A 77 -20.58 20.36 -3.48
C ILE A 77 -21.81 20.52 -4.40
N ASN A 78 -21.65 21.16 -5.56
CA ASN A 78 -22.76 21.39 -6.50
C ASN A 78 -23.00 20.22 -7.48
N ALA A 79 -22.22 19.13 -7.39
CA ALA A 79 -22.39 17.93 -8.21
C ALA A 79 -23.35 16.89 -7.59
N ASN A 80 -24.10 17.29 -6.55
CA ASN A 80 -25.18 16.54 -5.90
C ASN A 80 -26.50 17.34 -6.00
#